data_AF-A0A1B8GAT8-F1
#
_entry.id   AF-A0A1B8GAT8-F1
#
_cell.length_a   1.000
_cell.length_b   1.000
_cell.length_c   1.000
_cell.angle_alpha   90.00
_cell.angle_beta   90.00
_cell.angle_gamma   90.00
#
_symmetry.space_group_name_H-M   'P 1'
#
loop_
_entity.id
_entity.type
_entity.pdbx_description
1 polymer ?
#
loop_
_entity_poly.entity_id
_entity_poly.type
_entity_poly.pdbx_seq_one_letter_code
_entity_poly.pdbx_strand_id
1 'polypeptide(L)'
;MLYISGRASLEDIPGNAHISACGSAVAEKLQSDNTGPIENSVQYINSDYKCNAYLCRGYQFEDNTSRVMALNTDDVIPFHINLVAGHKPGRANASVVDTSTNKVVVALKTWDHWPDVTDGSTYDEKTKFNVTIPSGLGSACGTAGKCVIQWYWYAIANDQTYESCHDFYIVS
;
A
#
# COMPACT_ATOMS: atom_id res chain seq x y z
N MET A 1 0.98 12.80 7.36
CA MET A 1 1.23 11.44 7.89
C MET A 1 0.43 10.49 7.04
N LEU A 2 1.12 9.65 6.27
CA LEU A 2 0.52 8.55 5.53
C LEU A 2 0.16 7.47 6.54
N TYR A 3 -1.11 7.37 6.92
CA TYR A 3 -1.54 6.23 7.71
C TYR A 3 -1.82 5.06 6.76
N ILE A 4 -1.44 3.87 7.18
CA ILE A 4 -1.63 2.65 6.42
C ILE A 4 -2.26 1.64 7.36
N SER A 5 -3.40 1.10 6.94
CA SER A 5 -4.30 0.19 7.67
C SER A 5 -5.16 0.83 8.76
N GLY A 6 -6.10 1.70 8.37
CA GLY A 6 -7.17 2.18 9.26
C GLY A 6 -7.60 3.58 8.89
N ARG A 7 -8.25 3.73 7.72
CA ARG A 7 -8.69 5.00 7.09
C ARG A 7 -7.87 6.21 7.53
N ALA A 8 -6.67 6.30 6.98
CA ALA A 8 -5.90 7.53 6.99
C ALA A 8 -6.66 8.68 6.34
N SER A 9 -6.24 9.90 6.63
CA SER A 9 -6.65 11.08 5.86
C SER A 9 -6.15 11.05 4.40
N LEU A 10 -5.13 10.26 4.07
CA LEU A 10 -4.48 10.27 2.75
C LEU A 10 -4.55 8.96 1.96
N GLU A 11 -4.66 7.79 2.59
CA GLU A 11 -4.75 6.48 1.92
C GLU A 11 -5.76 6.45 0.76
N ASP A 12 -5.41 5.74 -0.31
CA ASP A 12 -6.29 5.50 -1.44
C ASP A 12 -7.51 4.67 -1.01
N ILE A 13 -8.67 4.95 -1.62
CA ILE A 13 -9.95 4.36 -1.23
C ILE A 13 -10.65 3.75 -2.45
N PRO A 14 -11.53 2.75 -2.24
CA PRO A 14 -12.31 2.18 -3.32
C PRO A 14 -13.43 3.13 -3.77
N GLY A 15 -13.73 3.13 -5.07
CA GLY A 15 -14.89 3.80 -5.65
C GLY A 15 -15.44 3.03 -6.87
N ASN A 16 -16.02 3.76 -7.83
CA ASN A 16 -16.68 3.16 -8.99
C ASN A 16 -15.68 2.45 -9.92
N ALA A 17 -14.47 2.99 -10.05
CA ALA A 17 -13.44 2.34 -10.87
C ALA A 17 -12.97 1.04 -10.20
N HIS A 18 -12.77 1.04 -8.89
CA HIS A 18 -12.46 -0.16 -8.10
C HIS A 18 -13.56 -1.22 -8.19
N ILE A 19 -14.84 -0.85 -8.10
CA ILE A 19 -15.96 -1.79 -8.29
C ILE A 19 -15.95 -2.35 -9.72
N SER A 20 -15.69 -1.51 -10.72
CA SER A 20 -15.64 -1.93 -12.12
C SER A 20 -14.48 -2.87 -12.43
N ALA A 21 -13.36 -2.72 -11.71
CA ALA A 21 -12.17 -3.54 -11.86
C ALA A 21 -12.22 -4.82 -11.01
N CYS A 22 -12.56 -4.71 -9.72
CA CYS A 22 -12.45 -5.80 -8.75
C CYS A 22 -13.79 -6.51 -8.47
N GLY A 23 -14.91 -5.98 -8.96
CA GLY A 23 -16.25 -6.48 -8.67
C GLY A 23 -16.78 -6.02 -7.30
N SER A 24 -18.10 -5.91 -7.17
CA SER A 24 -18.75 -5.37 -5.96
C SER A 24 -18.46 -6.20 -4.71
N ALA A 25 -18.48 -7.53 -4.80
CA ALA A 25 -18.29 -8.40 -3.64
C ALA A 25 -16.87 -8.27 -3.04
N VAL A 26 -15.83 -8.16 -3.87
CA VAL A 26 -14.46 -7.91 -3.41
C VAL A 26 -14.34 -6.51 -2.81
N ALA A 27 -14.91 -5.50 -3.48
CA ALA A 27 -14.89 -4.11 -3.00
C ALA A 27 -15.58 -3.96 -1.63
N GLU A 28 -16.76 -4.57 -1.45
CA GLU A 28 -17.50 -4.59 -0.18
C GLU A 28 -16.70 -5.29 0.93
N LYS A 29 -16.04 -6.41 0.60
CA LYS A 29 -15.22 -7.13 1.57
C LYS A 29 -14.00 -6.30 2.00
N LEU A 30 -13.27 -5.69 1.07
CA LEU A 30 -12.13 -4.81 1.37
C LEU A 30 -12.54 -3.57 2.18
N GLN A 31 -13.75 -3.04 1.94
CA GLN A 31 -14.25 -1.87 2.65
C GLN A 31 -14.72 -2.20 4.07
N SER A 32 -15.34 -3.36 4.28
CA SER A 32 -15.79 -3.83 5.60
C SER A 32 -14.64 -4.35 6.46
N ASP A 33 -13.59 -4.88 5.83
CA ASP A 33 -12.39 -5.41 6.49
C ASP A 33 -11.13 -4.61 6.06
N ASN A 34 -11.11 -3.33 6.44
CA ASN A 34 -10.08 -2.36 6.02
C ASN A 34 -8.67 -2.63 6.57
N THR A 35 -8.54 -3.52 7.55
CA THR A 35 -7.25 -3.96 8.12
C THR A 35 -6.96 -5.43 7.86
N GLY A 36 -7.89 -6.12 7.18
CA GLY A 36 -7.77 -7.53 6.87
C GLY A 36 -6.81 -7.82 5.72
N PRO A 37 -6.36 -9.09 5.64
CA PRO A 37 -5.50 -9.57 4.58
C PRO A 37 -6.25 -9.68 3.25
N ILE A 38 -5.51 -9.58 2.14
CA ILE A 38 -6.05 -9.70 0.78
C ILE A 38 -6.73 -11.06 0.56
N GLU A 39 -6.21 -12.11 1.19
CA GLU A 39 -6.72 -13.49 1.12
C GLU A 39 -8.19 -13.60 1.57
N ASN A 40 -8.67 -12.73 2.46
CA ASN A 40 -10.07 -12.68 2.86
C ASN A 40 -10.98 -12.14 1.74
N SER A 41 -10.46 -11.23 0.93
CA SER A 41 -11.23 -10.51 -0.10
C SER A 41 -11.26 -11.27 -1.42
N VAL A 42 -10.15 -11.92 -1.79
CA VAL A 42 -10.06 -12.67 -3.05
C VAL A 42 -10.95 -13.93 -3.07
N GLN A 43 -11.47 -14.36 -1.92
CA GLN A 43 -12.50 -15.41 -1.83
C GLN A 43 -13.84 -15.00 -2.47
N TYR A 44 -14.06 -13.70 -2.69
CA TYR A 44 -15.28 -13.15 -3.28
C TYR A 44 -15.12 -12.81 -4.77
N ILE A 45 -14.01 -13.22 -5.39
CA ILE A 45 -13.79 -13.06 -6.83
C ILE A 45 -14.88 -13.80 -7.62
N ASN A 46 -15.37 -13.13 -8.66
CA ASN A 46 -16.33 -13.69 -9.61
C ASN A 46 -15.86 -13.42 -11.05
N SER A 47 -16.73 -13.70 -12.04
CA SER A 47 -16.43 -13.52 -13.47
C SER A 47 -16.10 -12.08 -13.88
N ASP A 48 -16.46 -11.08 -13.08
CA ASP A 48 -16.25 -9.66 -13.40
C ASP A 48 -14.89 -9.15 -12.95
N TYR A 49 -14.09 -9.96 -12.25
CA TYR A 49 -12.80 -9.59 -11.71
C TYR A 49 -11.74 -9.39 -12.81
N LYS A 50 -11.22 -8.17 -12.89
CA LYS A 50 -10.17 -7.70 -13.81
C LYS A 50 -9.03 -6.97 -13.07
N CYS A 51 -9.03 -7.09 -11.75
CA CYS A 51 -8.24 -6.30 -10.83
C CYS A 51 -6.98 -7.06 -10.40
N ASN A 52 -6.04 -6.34 -9.80
CA ASN A 52 -4.95 -6.94 -9.05
C ASN A 52 -5.09 -6.52 -7.59
N ALA A 53 -5.69 -7.36 -6.76
CA ALA A 53 -5.89 -7.07 -5.34
C ALA A 53 -4.59 -7.14 -4.51
N TYR A 54 -3.50 -7.62 -5.11
CA TYR A 54 -2.13 -7.66 -4.55
C TYR A 54 -1.25 -6.53 -5.13
N LEU A 55 -1.90 -5.46 -5.60
CA LEU A 55 -1.32 -4.15 -5.86
C LEU A 55 -2.28 -3.11 -5.27
N CYS A 56 -1.86 -2.41 -4.23
CA CYS A 56 -2.66 -1.40 -3.55
C CYS A 56 -4.08 -1.86 -3.17
N ARG A 57 -4.26 -3.11 -2.74
CA ARG A 57 -5.58 -3.70 -2.46
C ARG A 57 -6.53 -3.65 -3.67
N GLY A 58 -6.01 -3.41 -4.88
CA GLY A 58 -6.77 -3.19 -6.09
C GLY A 58 -7.36 -1.79 -6.25
N TYR A 59 -7.05 -0.83 -5.38
CA TYR A 59 -7.54 0.55 -5.52
C TYR A 59 -7.12 1.16 -6.85
N GLN A 60 -8.00 1.99 -7.42
CA GLN A 60 -7.83 2.54 -8.77
C GLN A 60 -7.56 4.05 -8.67
N PHE A 61 -6.67 4.54 -9.52
CA PHE A 61 -6.26 5.95 -9.55
C PHE A 61 -7.45 6.88 -9.81
N GLU A 62 -8.40 6.48 -10.66
CA GLU A 62 -9.59 7.26 -11.01
C GLU A 62 -10.45 7.59 -9.78
N ASP A 63 -10.47 6.70 -8.78
CA ASP A 63 -11.20 6.93 -7.54
C ASP A 63 -10.45 7.89 -6.58
N ASN A 64 -9.16 8.16 -6.83
CA ASN A 64 -8.23 8.81 -5.89
C ASN A 64 -7.55 10.08 -6.43
N THR A 65 -7.93 10.57 -7.62
CA THR A 65 -7.35 11.77 -8.26
C THR A 65 -7.32 13.05 -7.39
N SER A 66 -8.21 13.16 -6.40
CA SER A 66 -8.24 14.30 -5.46
C SER A 66 -7.29 14.18 -4.26
N ARG A 67 -6.64 13.02 -4.09
CA ARG A 67 -5.78 12.69 -2.94
C ARG A 67 -4.30 12.64 -3.29
N VAL A 68 -3.95 12.68 -4.58
CA VAL A 68 -2.59 12.51 -5.10
C VAL A 68 -1.58 13.45 -4.44
N MET A 69 -0.47 12.91 -3.98
CA MET A 69 0.67 13.71 -3.51
C MET A 69 1.53 14.22 -4.68
N ALA A 70 1.81 15.52 -4.68
CA ALA A 70 2.87 16.11 -5.50
C ALA A 70 4.16 16.09 -4.68
N LEU A 71 5.16 15.31 -5.11
CA LEU A 71 6.38 15.07 -4.34
C LEU A 71 7.63 15.53 -5.09
N ASN A 72 8.61 16.01 -4.36
CA ASN A 72 9.95 16.35 -4.85
C ASN A 72 10.96 15.29 -4.40
N THR A 73 12.13 15.32 -5.02
CA THR A 73 13.30 14.60 -4.47
C THR A 73 13.60 15.14 -3.07
N ASP A 74 14.01 14.24 -2.18
CA ASP A 74 14.33 14.49 -0.77
C ASP A 74 13.13 14.82 0.14
N ASP A 75 11.90 14.82 -0.38
CA ASP A 75 10.71 14.92 0.46
C ASP A 75 10.69 13.78 1.49
N VAL A 76 10.46 14.16 2.76
CA VAL A 76 10.37 13.23 3.88
C VAL A 76 8.91 12.94 4.20
N ILE A 77 8.49 11.70 4.02
CA ILE A 77 7.11 11.28 4.20
C ILE A 77 6.99 10.48 5.50
N PRO A 78 6.21 10.98 6.48
CA PRO A 78 5.94 10.24 7.70
C PRO A 78 4.90 9.15 7.45
N PHE A 79 5.24 7.91 7.76
CA PHE A 79 4.38 6.74 7.74
C PHE A 79 3.87 6.40 9.14
N HIS A 80 2.64 5.88 9.18
CA HIS A 80 2.04 5.30 10.35
C HIS A 80 1.24 4.05 10.00
N ILE A 81 1.71 2.89 10.39
CA ILE A 81 0.97 1.65 10.24
C ILE A 81 0.03 1.48 11.44
N ASN A 82 -1.29 1.51 11.23
CA ASN A 82 -2.27 1.19 12.26
C ASN A 82 -2.49 -0.34 12.35
N LEU A 83 -1.48 -1.02 12.88
CA LEU A 83 -1.47 -2.47 12.99
C LEU A 83 -2.42 -2.97 14.09
N VAL A 84 -3.54 -3.57 13.68
CA VAL A 84 -4.56 -4.15 14.60
C VAL A 84 -4.13 -5.50 15.17
N ALA A 85 -3.56 -6.38 14.34
CA ALA A 85 -3.08 -7.69 14.74
C ALA A 85 -1.70 -7.97 14.16
N GLY A 86 -0.68 -8.06 15.02
CA GLY A 86 0.71 -8.28 14.61
C GLY A 86 1.06 -9.75 14.41
N HIS A 87 0.59 -10.36 13.32
CA HIS A 87 0.97 -11.73 12.96
C HIS A 87 2.48 -11.85 12.73
N LYS A 88 3.07 -12.96 13.17
CA LYS A 88 4.52 -13.17 13.14
C LYS A 88 4.86 -14.65 12.96
N PRO A 89 5.99 -14.98 12.30
CA PRO A 89 6.93 -14.06 11.66
C PRO A 89 6.37 -13.47 10.37
N GLY A 90 6.98 -12.39 9.91
CA GLY A 90 6.63 -11.75 8.64
C GLY A 90 7.75 -10.88 8.10
N ARG A 91 7.57 -10.42 6.87
CA ARG A 91 8.47 -9.48 6.18
C ARG A 91 7.66 -8.30 5.64
N ALA A 92 8.23 -7.11 5.66
CA ALA A 92 7.55 -5.92 5.19
C ALA A 92 8.48 -5.01 4.38
N ASN A 93 7.89 -4.15 3.56
CA ASN A 93 8.58 -3.05 2.92
C ASN A 93 7.65 -1.85 2.71
N ALA A 94 8.23 -0.66 2.67
CA ALA A 94 7.66 0.52 2.03
C ALA A 94 8.44 0.75 0.73
N SER A 95 7.75 0.84 -0.39
CA SER A 95 8.36 0.88 -1.73
C SER A 95 7.59 1.81 -2.66
N VAL A 96 8.28 2.36 -3.65
CA VAL A 96 7.64 2.88 -4.85
C VAL A 96 7.37 1.72 -5.79
N VAL A 97 6.13 1.57 -6.24
CA VAL A 97 5.67 0.47 -7.10
C VAL A 97 5.09 1.03 -8.39
N ASP A 98 5.49 0.45 -9.53
CA ASP A 98 4.91 0.72 -10.84
C ASP A 98 3.55 0.03 -10.92
N THR A 99 2.50 0.81 -11.13
CA THR A 99 1.11 0.33 -11.09
C THR A 99 0.73 -0.53 -12.29
N SER A 100 1.45 -0.38 -13.41
CA SER A 100 1.18 -1.14 -14.64
C SER A 100 1.78 -2.55 -14.62
N THR A 101 2.89 -2.72 -13.90
CA THR A 101 3.64 -3.98 -13.86
C THR A 101 3.60 -4.68 -12.50
N ASN A 102 3.09 -4.02 -11.45
CA ASN A 102 3.17 -4.47 -10.06
C ASN A 102 4.61 -4.81 -9.65
N LYS A 103 5.56 -3.95 -10.03
CA LYS A 103 6.98 -4.14 -9.70
C LYS A 103 7.49 -2.99 -8.85
N VAL A 104 8.30 -3.34 -7.86
CA VAL A 104 9.05 -2.35 -7.08
C VAL A 104 10.01 -1.61 -8.01
N VAL A 105 9.84 -0.29 -8.09
CA VAL A 105 10.77 0.63 -8.75
C VAL A 105 11.95 0.90 -7.83
N VAL A 106 11.67 1.19 -6.55
CA VAL A 106 12.68 1.37 -5.50
C VAL A 106 12.09 1.01 -4.14
N ALA A 107 12.86 0.31 -3.31
CA ALA A 107 12.52 0.10 -1.91
C ALA A 107 12.95 1.32 -1.09
N LEU A 108 12.03 1.86 -0.30
CA LEU A 108 12.28 3.02 0.57
C LEU A 108 12.68 2.59 1.99
N LYS A 109 12.09 1.48 2.46
CA LYS A 109 12.44 0.85 3.74
C LYS A 109 12.03 -0.63 3.71
N THR A 110 12.83 -1.50 4.30
CA THR A 110 12.60 -2.95 4.31
C THR A 110 12.80 -3.54 5.71
N TRP A 111 12.08 -4.62 6.00
CA TRP A 111 12.20 -5.40 7.23
C TRP A 111 12.14 -6.88 6.90
N ASP A 112 13.21 -7.61 7.22
CA ASP A 112 13.24 -9.08 7.12
C ASP A 112 12.41 -9.75 8.24
N HIS A 113 12.24 -9.02 9.35
CA HIS A 113 11.47 -9.43 10.52
C HIS A 113 10.49 -8.30 10.92
N TRP A 114 9.22 -8.47 10.53
CA TRP A 114 8.13 -7.55 10.84
C TRP A 114 6.84 -8.30 11.20
N PRO A 115 6.13 -7.89 12.26
CA PRO A 115 6.42 -6.80 13.18
C PRO A 115 7.35 -7.20 14.34
N ASP A 116 8.11 -8.29 14.21
CA ASP A 116 9.00 -8.84 15.26
C ASP A 116 10.09 -7.87 15.71
N VAL A 117 10.07 -7.49 16.98
CA VAL A 117 11.02 -6.57 17.64
C VAL A 117 12.27 -7.29 18.20
N THR A 118 12.69 -8.37 17.56
CA THR A 118 13.85 -9.19 18.01
C THR A 118 15.19 -8.55 17.69
N ASP A 119 15.20 -7.49 16.89
CA ASP A 119 16.36 -6.70 16.47
C ASP A 119 16.69 -5.53 17.42
N GLY A 120 15.96 -5.41 18.55
CA GLY A 120 16.13 -4.33 19.52
C GLY A 120 15.34 -3.06 19.21
N SER A 121 14.61 -3.02 18.08
CA SER A 121 13.66 -1.94 17.81
C SER A 121 12.40 -2.08 18.66
N THR A 122 11.67 -0.99 18.82
CA THR A 122 10.34 -0.96 19.43
C THR A 122 9.25 -1.14 18.37
N TYR A 123 8.05 -1.50 18.83
CA TYR A 123 6.90 -1.57 17.95
C TYR A 123 6.58 -0.22 17.29
N ASP A 124 6.74 0.87 18.05
CA ASP A 124 6.56 2.23 17.54
C ASP A 124 7.57 2.56 16.43
N GLU A 125 8.84 2.16 16.54
CA GLU A 125 9.83 2.38 15.48
C GLU A 125 9.55 1.57 14.20
N LYS A 126 8.84 0.43 14.30
CA LYS A 126 8.40 -0.37 13.15
C LYS A 126 7.12 0.13 12.51
N THR A 127 6.25 0.78 13.28
CA THR A 127 4.94 1.26 12.81
C THR A 127 4.90 2.75 12.54
N LYS A 128 5.82 3.53 13.08
CA LYS A 128 5.97 4.98 12.87
C LYS A 128 7.39 5.25 12.41
N PHE A 129 7.54 5.56 11.13
CA PHE A 129 8.83 5.81 10.52
C PHE A 129 8.70 6.84 9.41
N ASN A 130 9.82 7.40 8.98
CA ASN A 130 9.87 8.24 7.80
C ASN A 130 10.49 7.47 6.64
N VAL A 131 10.09 7.83 5.43
CA VAL A 131 10.81 7.49 4.20
C VAL A 131 11.21 8.77 3.48
N THR A 132 12.27 8.71 2.71
CA THR A 132 12.74 9.84 1.88
C THR A 132 12.56 9.48 0.42
N ILE A 133 12.01 10.40 -0.38
CA ILE A 133 11.84 10.21 -1.82
C ILE A 133 13.20 10.33 -2.52
N PRO A 134 13.71 9.27 -3.16
CA PRO A 134 15.00 9.32 -3.83
C PRO A 134 14.91 10.08 -5.15
N SER A 135 16.07 10.58 -5.58
CA SER A 135 16.23 11.12 -6.94
C SER A 135 16.00 10.06 -8.03
N GLY A 136 15.79 10.49 -9.27
CA GLY A 136 15.72 9.59 -10.44
C GLY A 136 14.35 8.96 -10.70
N LEU A 137 13.31 9.32 -9.93
CA LEU A 137 11.96 8.80 -10.13
C LEU A 137 11.15 9.56 -11.20
N GLY A 138 11.60 10.73 -11.65
CA GLY A 138 10.82 11.61 -12.54
C GLY A 138 10.38 10.95 -13.86
N SER A 139 11.22 10.10 -14.48
CA SER A 139 10.85 9.43 -15.73
C SER A 139 9.82 8.31 -15.55
N ALA A 140 9.85 7.62 -14.41
CA ALA A 140 8.94 6.51 -14.12
C ALA A 140 7.63 6.99 -13.46
N CYS A 141 7.74 7.97 -12.57
CA CYS A 141 6.69 8.41 -11.65
C CYS A 141 6.33 9.90 -11.81
N GLY A 142 6.71 10.54 -12.92
CA GLY A 142 6.37 11.96 -13.20
C GLY A 142 4.93 12.20 -13.64
N THR A 143 4.10 11.14 -13.72
CA THR A 143 2.68 11.24 -14.06
C THR A 143 1.88 10.51 -12.99
N ALA A 144 0.85 11.16 -12.46
CA ALA A 144 -0.01 10.58 -11.43
C ALA A 144 -0.66 9.27 -11.95
N GLY A 145 -0.78 8.29 -11.06
CA GLY A 145 -1.28 6.95 -11.38
C GLY A 145 -0.26 6.00 -12.02
N LYS A 146 0.96 6.46 -12.36
CA LYS A 146 2.05 5.56 -12.82
C LYS A 146 2.74 4.82 -11.70
N CYS A 147 2.86 5.48 -10.55
CA CYS A 147 3.49 4.92 -9.37
C CYS A 147 2.66 5.20 -8.14
N VAL A 148 2.79 4.30 -7.18
CA VAL A 148 2.25 4.46 -5.83
C VAL A 148 3.37 4.27 -4.82
N ILE A 149 3.24 4.92 -3.67
CA ILE A 149 4.01 4.57 -2.49
C ILE A 149 3.21 3.50 -1.75
N GLN A 150 3.70 2.27 -1.72
CA GLN A 150 3.03 1.12 -1.13
C GLN A 150 3.77 0.65 0.11
N TRP A 151 3.03 0.38 1.18
CA TRP A 151 3.50 -0.51 2.23
C TRP A 151 2.93 -1.90 2.00
N TYR A 152 3.79 -2.90 2.11
CA TYR A 152 3.49 -4.30 1.92
C TYR A 152 4.00 -5.08 3.13
N TRP A 153 3.20 -6.01 3.62
CA TRP A 153 3.56 -6.96 4.66
C TRP A 153 3.02 -8.34 4.32
N TYR A 154 3.90 -9.33 4.38
CA TYR A 154 3.53 -10.74 4.32
C TYR A 154 3.75 -11.41 5.67
N ALA A 155 2.66 -11.87 6.27
CA ALA A 155 2.65 -12.66 7.50
C ALA A 155 2.81 -14.14 7.16
N ILE A 156 4.01 -14.66 7.41
CA ILE A 156 4.43 -16.02 7.01
C ILE A 156 3.64 -17.09 7.77
N ALA A 157 3.35 -16.87 9.06
CA ALA A 157 2.67 -17.88 9.88
C ALA A 157 1.26 -18.26 9.39
N ASN A 158 0.59 -17.34 8.69
CA ASN A 158 -0.79 -17.49 8.28
C ASN A 158 -0.99 -17.40 6.76
N ASP A 159 0.10 -17.30 5.98
CA ASP A 159 0.07 -17.07 4.53
C ASP A 159 -0.80 -15.87 4.14
N GLN A 160 -0.60 -14.73 4.81
CA GLN A 160 -1.46 -13.56 4.67
C GLN A 160 -0.70 -12.33 4.17
N THR A 161 -1.32 -11.61 3.25
CA THR A 161 -0.78 -10.40 2.64
C THR A 161 -1.59 -9.19 3.06
N TYR A 162 -0.89 -8.15 3.51
CA TYR A 162 -1.43 -6.86 3.87
C TYR A 162 -0.72 -5.79 3.06
N GLU A 163 -1.48 -4.91 2.46
CA GLU A 163 -0.91 -3.81 1.70
C GLU A 163 -1.85 -2.63 1.70
N SER A 164 -1.29 -1.48 1.41
CA SER A 164 -1.98 -0.21 1.25
C SER A 164 -1.03 0.72 0.51
N CYS A 165 -1.58 1.67 -0.23
CA CYS A 165 -0.75 2.59 -0.99
C CYS A 165 -1.34 4.00 -1.04
N HIS A 166 -0.57 4.87 -1.68
CA HIS A 166 -0.98 6.21 -2.03
C HIS A 166 -0.41 6.64 -3.37
N ASP A 167 -1.28 7.17 -4.21
CA ASP A 167 -0.92 7.79 -5.49
C ASP A 167 -0.07 9.04 -5.33
N PHE A 168 0.97 9.16 -6.15
CA PHE A 168 1.79 10.37 -6.20
C PHE A 168 2.30 10.65 -7.61
N TYR A 169 2.88 11.82 -7.79
CA TYR A 169 3.76 12.11 -8.91
C TYR A 169 4.97 12.94 -8.48
N ILE A 170 6.07 12.81 -9.21
CA ILE A 170 7.25 13.64 -9.03
C ILE A 170 7.05 14.98 -9.74
N VAL A 171 7.15 16.07 -8.97
CA VAL A 171 7.25 17.43 -9.50
C VAL A 171 8.68 17.62 -9.99
N SER A 172 8.83 17.94 -11.28
CA SER A 172 10.09 18.21 -11.95
C SER A 172 10.52 19.67 -11.81
#